data_AF-K7YX37-F1
#
_entry.id   AF-K7YX37-F1
#
_cell.length_a   1.000
_cell.length_b   1.000
_cell.length_c   1.000
_cell.angle_alpha   90.00
_cell.angle_beta   90.00
_cell.angle_gamma   90.00
#
_symmetry.space_group_name_H-M   'P 1'
#
loop_
_entity.id
_entity.type
_entity.pdbx_description
1 polymer ?
#
loop_
_entity_poly.entity_id
_entity_poly.type
_entity_poly.pdbx_seq_one_letter_code
_entity_poly.pdbx_strand_id
1 'polypeptide(L)'
;GGVFWEGMSKELQKGLTITDWLGKPWSPDSGKLAAHPNSRFCTPATQCPIIDASWEDPEGPISAILFGGRRPIGVPLVYEAYNWDHGVFMGAAMRSEATAAAEHKAKVIMHDPFAMRPFFGYNFGDYLSHWLSMKSRGKVPKIFHVNWFV
;
A
#
# COMPACT_ATOMS: atom_id res chain seq x y z
N GLY A 1 3.94 -30.49 -0.69
CA GLY A 1 2.79 -29.58 -0.54
C GLY A 1 3.19 -28.29 0.15
N GLY A 2 4.17 -27.56 -0.40
CA GLY A 2 4.46 -26.19 0.01
C GLY A 2 3.66 -25.18 -0.81
N VAL A 3 4.02 -23.90 -0.74
CA VAL A 3 3.42 -22.81 -1.53
C VAL A 3 4.47 -22.17 -2.44
N PHE A 4 4.03 -21.55 -3.53
CA PHE A 4 4.88 -20.83 -4.47
C PHE A 4 4.13 -19.61 -5.02
N TRP A 5 4.84 -18.52 -5.26
CA TRP A 5 4.38 -17.33 -5.97
C TRP A 5 5.57 -16.62 -6.62
N GLU A 6 5.31 -15.71 -7.54
CA GLU A 6 6.33 -14.96 -8.24
C GLU A 6 7.21 -14.13 -7.30
N GLY A 7 8.53 -14.28 -7.41
CA GLY A 7 9.51 -13.58 -6.58
C GLY A 7 9.84 -14.25 -5.24
N MET A 8 9.26 -15.42 -4.92
CA MET A 8 9.52 -16.14 -3.67
C MET A 8 10.93 -16.75 -3.58
N SER A 9 11.44 -17.36 -4.67
CA SER A 9 12.79 -17.93 -4.75
C SER A 9 13.42 -17.59 -6.09
N LYS A 10 14.74 -17.39 -6.11
CA LYS A 10 15.51 -17.20 -7.35
C LYS A 10 15.64 -18.50 -8.15
N GLU A 11 15.65 -19.64 -7.46
CA GLU A 11 15.84 -20.95 -8.09
C GLU A 11 14.75 -21.93 -7.63
N LEU A 12 14.16 -22.60 -8.61
CA LEU A 12 13.27 -23.74 -8.37
C LEU A 12 14.13 -24.98 -8.15
N GLN A 13 13.84 -25.73 -7.10
CA GLN A 13 14.51 -27.00 -6.84
C GLN A 13 14.31 -27.96 -8.02
N LYS A 14 15.38 -28.63 -8.44
CA LYS A 14 15.35 -29.58 -9.56
C LYS A 14 14.33 -30.69 -9.27
N GLY A 15 13.40 -30.91 -10.20
CA GLY A 15 12.37 -31.94 -10.09
C GLY A 15 11.12 -31.51 -9.29
N LEU A 16 11.06 -30.27 -8.81
CA LEU A 16 9.85 -29.74 -8.18
C LEU A 16 8.76 -29.50 -9.25
N THR A 17 7.58 -30.06 -9.04
CA THR A 17 6.39 -29.76 -9.85
C THR A 17 5.50 -28.76 -9.11
N ILE A 18 4.92 -27.83 -9.87
CA ILE A 18 4.05 -26.77 -9.35
C ILE A 18 2.71 -26.87 -10.07
N THR A 19 1.63 -26.70 -9.29
CA THR A 19 0.27 -26.51 -9.80
C THR A 19 -0.08 -25.03 -9.63
N ASP A 20 -0.54 -24.37 -10.68
CA ASP A 20 -0.98 -22.97 -10.60
C ASP A 20 -2.27 -22.82 -9.80
N TRP A 21 -2.63 -21.57 -9.51
CA TRP A 21 -3.86 -21.18 -8.82
C TRP A 21 -5.15 -21.56 -9.57
N LEU A 22 -5.07 -22.01 -10.82
CA LEU A 22 -6.19 -22.52 -11.63
C LEU A 22 -6.23 -24.07 -11.66
N GLY A 23 -5.36 -24.74 -10.90
CA GLY A 23 -5.31 -26.20 -10.82
C GLY A 23 -4.58 -26.88 -11.98
N LYS A 24 -3.76 -26.15 -12.76
CA LYS A 24 -3.05 -26.67 -13.94
C LYS A 24 -1.55 -26.84 -13.65
N PRO A 25 -0.86 -27.79 -14.31
CA PRO A 25 0.60 -27.86 -14.23
C PRO A 25 1.24 -26.55 -14.68
N TRP A 26 2.21 -26.06 -13.93
CA TRP A 26 2.92 -24.82 -14.18
C TRP A 26 4.44 -25.03 -14.27
N SER A 27 5.07 -24.28 -15.16
CA SER A 27 6.51 -24.11 -15.23
C SER A 27 6.85 -22.64 -15.53
N PRO A 28 8.10 -22.19 -15.27
CA PRO A 28 8.56 -20.85 -15.65
C PRO A 28 8.35 -20.52 -17.14
N ASP A 29 8.38 -21.53 -18.00
CA ASP A 29 8.23 -21.38 -19.46
C ASP A 29 6.77 -21.26 -19.91
N SER A 30 5.79 -21.40 -19.01
CA SER A 30 4.37 -21.39 -19.35
C SER A 30 3.83 -20.03 -19.82
N GLY A 31 4.58 -18.95 -19.60
CA GLY A 31 4.16 -17.58 -19.90
C GLY A 31 3.00 -17.07 -19.03
N LYS A 32 2.61 -17.83 -17.99
CA LYS A 32 1.54 -17.50 -17.04
C LYS A 32 2.09 -17.41 -15.63
N LEU A 33 1.34 -16.77 -14.75
CA LEU A 33 1.68 -16.71 -13.32
C LEU A 33 1.19 -17.97 -12.61
N ALA A 34 2.02 -18.52 -11.72
CA ALA A 34 1.71 -19.62 -10.82
C ALA A 34 0.68 -19.18 -9.76
N ALA A 35 0.77 -17.94 -9.27
CA ALA A 35 -0.18 -17.37 -8.32
C ALA A 35 -0.99 -16.22 -8.96
N HIS A 36 -2.21 -16.00 -8.47
CA HIS A 36 -2.98 -14.83 -8.89
C HIS A 36 -2.24 -13.55 -8.46
N PRO A 37 -2.18 -12.46 -9.26
CA PRO A 37 -1.51 -11.20 -8.89
C PRO A 37 -1.96 -10.56 -7.56
N ASN A 38 -3.14 -10.95 -7.07
CA ASN A 38 -3.72 -10.52 -5.79
C ASN A 38 -3.92 -11.68 -4.79
N SER A 39 -3.23 -12.82 -4.95
CA SER A 39 -3.23 -13.92 -3.97
C SER A 39 -2.72 -13.43 -2.62
N ARG A 40 -3.23 -13.99 -1.51
CA ARG A 40 -2.98 -13.52 -0.15
C ARG A 40 -2.50 -14.64 0.76
N PHE A 41 -1.72 -14.28 1.77
CA PHE A 41 -1.56 -15.08 2.98
C PHE A 41 -2.44 -14.47 4.08
N CYS A 42 -2.95 -15.30 4.99
CA CYS A 42 -3.67 -14.88 6.18
C CYS A 42 -3.00 -15.55 7.39
N THR A 43 -2.45 -14.75 8.30
CA THR A 43 -1.66 -15.23 9.43
C THR A 43 -1.96 -14.39 10.67
N PRO A 44 -1.90 -14.95 11.89
CA PRO A 44 -2.01 -14.18 13.12
C PRO A 44 -0.91 -13.11 13.21
N ALA A 45 -1.27 -11.90 13.64
CA ALA A 45 -0.32 -10.80 13.85
C ALA A 45 0.77 -11.17 14.86
N THR A 46 0.41 -11.87 15.93
CA THR A 46 1.29 -12.33 17.02
C THR A 46 2.44 -13.25 16.57
N GLN A 47 2.37 -13.80 15.34
CA GLN A 47 3.45 -14.60 14.77
C GLN A 47 4.53 -13.77 14.05
N CYS A 48 4.36 -12.44 13.94
CA CYS A 48 5.40 -11.57 13.42
C CYS A 48 6.55 -11.43 14.46
N PRO A 49 7.80 -11.81 14.14
CA PRO A 49 8.91 -11.84 15.10
C PRO A 49 9.37 -10.45 15.56
N ILE A 50 8.87 -9.40 14.92
CA ILE A 50 9.16 -7.99 15.21
C ILE A 50 7.88 -7.21 15.53
N ILE A 51 6.81 -7.89 15.95
CA ILE A 51 5.60 -7.18 16.38
C ILE A 51 5.92 -6.25 17.55
N ASP A 52 5.40 -5.03 17.48
CA ASP A 52 5.63 -4.04 18.51
C ASP A 52 5.01 -4.49 19.84
N ALA A 53 5.70 -4.27 20.96
CA ALA A 53 5.20 -4.67 22.27
C ALA A 53 3.90 -3.94 22.66
N SER A 54 3.65 -2.77 22.09
CA SER A 54 2.47 -1.94 22.29
C SER A 54 1.44 -2.05 21.15
N TRP A 55 1.46 -3.11 20.32
CA TRP A 55 0.56 -3.22 19.16
C TRP A 55 -0.95 -3.27 19.50
N GLU A 56 -1.30 -3.67 20.74
CA GLU A 56 -2.67 -3.66 21.29
C GLU A 56 -2.90 -2.54 22.32
N ASP A 57 -1.94 -1.63 22.48
CA ASP A 57 -2.05 -0.50 23.41
C ASP A 57 -3.12 0.49 22.92
N PRO A 58 -4.18 0.75 23.71
CA PRO A 58 -5.24 1.67 23.31
C PRO A 58 -4.80 3.14 23.16
N GLU A 59 -3.64 3.55 23.71
CA GLU A 59 -3.20 4.95 23.73
C GLU A 59 -2.37 5.37 22.49
N GLY A 60 -1.90 4.42 21.67
CA GLY A 60 -0.91 4.56 20.58
C GLY A 60 -0.71 5.96 19.94
N PRO A 61 0.33 6.72 20.34
CA PRO A 61 0.55 8.08 19.84
C PRO A 61 1.23 8.12 18.45
N ILE A 62 0.78 9.02 17.56
CA ILE A 62 1.34 9.21 16.22
C ILE A 62 2.15 10.51 16.12
N SER A 63 3.41 10.39 15.69
CA SER A 63 4.32 11.53 15.52
C SER A 63 4.50 11.98 14.06
N ALA A 64 4.26 11.08 13.10
CA ALA A 64 4.40 11.36 11.67
C ALA A 64 3.34 10.60 10.85
N ILE A 65 2.90 11.22 9.76
CA ILE A 65 2.01 10.63 8.75
C ILE A 65 2.74 10.67 7.41
N LEU A 66 2.81 9.52 6.73
CA LEU A 66 3.44 9.40 5.42
C LEU A 66 2.37 9.11 4.37
N PHE A 67 2.25 10.00 3.39
CA PHE A 67 1.56 9.75 2.15
C PHE A 67 2.52 9.18 1.11
N GLY A 68 2.01 8.45 0.12
CA GLY A 68 2.85 7.91 -0.95
C GLY A 68 2.07 7.08 -1.93
N GLY A 69 2.60 6.97 -3.14
CA GLY A 69 2.02 6.21 -4.24
C GLY A 69 3.08 5.82 -5.26
N ARG A 70 2.72 4.94 -6.19
CA ARG A 70 3.64 4.51 -7.25
C ARG A 70 3.72 5.60 -8.31
N ARG A 71 4.87 6.29 -8.39
CA ARG A 71 5.10 7.41 -9.32
C ARG A 71 6.45 7.22 -10.05
N PRO A 72 6.44 6.77 -11.32
CA PRO A 72 7.67 6.45 -12.04
C PRO A 72 8.53 7.67 -12.38
N ILE A 73 7.96 8.88 -12.36
CA ILE A 73 8.66 10.10 -12.75
C ILE A 73 8.16 11.29 -11.92
N GLY A 74 9.09 12.19 -11.59
CA GLY A 74 8.83 13.57 -11.18
C GLY A 74 8.54 13.79 -9.70
N VAL A 75 8.20 12.75 -8.94
CA VAL A 75 8.03 12.85 -7.48
C VAL A 75 9.31 12.37 -6.80
N PRO A 76 9.96 13.18 -5.96
CA PRO A 76 11.21 12.81 -5.31
C PRO A 76 10.99 11.71 -4.25
N LEU A 77 12.08 11.12 -3.79
CA LEU A 77 12.07 10.03 -2.79
C LEU A 77 11.28 10.40 -1.53
N VAL A 78 11.50 11.60 -1.00
CA VAL A 78 10.82 12.12 0.20
C VAL A 78 10.76 13.65 0.19
N TYR A 79 9.68 14.20 0.71
CA TYR A 79 9.56 15.61 1.06
C TYR A 79 8.60 15.81 2.24
N GLU A 80 8.91 16.81 3.08
CA GLU A 80 8.12 17.20 4.26
C GLU A 80 7.13 18.31 3.91
N ALA A 81 5.93 18.27 4.48
CA ALA A 81 4.96 19.34 4.35
C ALA A 81 5.38 20.58 5.16
N TYR A 82 5.24 21.77 4.59
CA TYR A 82 5.53 23.03 5.30
C TYR A 82 4.66 23.26 6.55
N ASN A 83 3.43 22.77 6.53
CA ASN A 83 2.47 22.86 7.64
C ASN A 83 1.35 21.83 7.44
N TRP A 84 0.41 21.78 8.39
CA TRP A 84 -0.72 20.85 8.37
C TRP A 84 -1.58 20.98 7.13
N ASP A 85 -1.98 22.20 6.76
CA ASP A 85 -2.86 22.46 5.61
C ASP A 85 -2.20 22.01 4.31
N HIS A 86 -0.90 22.27 4.15
CA HIS A 86 -0.11 21.77 3.02
C HIS A 86 -0.03 20.23 3.02
N GLY A 87 0.09 19.60 4.19
CA GLY A 87 0.07 18.15 4.32
C GLY A 87 -1.28 17.52 3.95
N VAL A 88 -2.39 18.14 4.35
CA VAL A 88 -3.75 17.73 3.93
C VAL A 88 -3.90 17.87 2.41
N PHE A 89 -3.39 18.96 1.82
CA PHE A 89 -3.34 19.12 0.37
C PHE A 89 -2.51 18.02 -0.30
N MET A 90 -1.33 17.68 0.24
CA MET A 90 -0.48 16.60 -0.27
C MET A 90 -1.23 15.25 -0.26
N GLY A 91 -1.95 14.93 0.82
CA GLY A 91 -2.80 13.76 0.91
C GLY A 91 -3.93 13.77 -0.14
N ALA A 92 -4.59 14.91 -0.33
CA ALA A 92 -5.66 15.08 -1.32
C ALA A 92 -5.16 14.95 -2.77
N ALA A 93 -3.94 15.41 -3.03
CA ALA A 93 -3.31 15.40 -4.35
C ALA A 93 -2.65 14.06 -4.72
N MET A 94 -2.72 13.06 -3.83
CA MET A 94 -2.11 11.75 -4.06
C MET A 94 -2.55 11.12 -5.38
N ARG A 95 -1.57 10.59 -6.10
CA ARG A 95 -1.75 9.80 -7.32
C ARG A 95 -0.86 8.58 -7.27
N SER A 96 -1.35 7.46 -7.79
CA SER A 96 -0.59 6.20 -7.88
C SER A 96 -0.94 5.47 -9.17
N GLU A 97 0.03 4.74 -9.73
CA GLU A 97 -0.29 3.70 -10.72
C GLU A 97 -1.30 2.70 -10.13
N ALA A 98 -2.26 2.28 -10.95
CA ALA A 98 -3.21 1.23 -10.60
C ALA A 98 -2.48 -0.09 -10.27
N THR A 99 -3.00 -0.81 -9.28
CA THR A 99 -2.51 -2.13 -8.89
C THR A 99 -3.58 -3.18 -9.13
N ALA A 100 -3.17 -4.45 -9.18
CA ALA A 100 -4.07 -5.59 -9.35
C ALA A 100 -5.03 -5.82 -8.15
N ALA A 101 -4.99 -4.96 -7.13
CA ALA A 101 -5.91 -5.03 -6.00
C ALA A 101 -7.35 -4.61 -6.36
N ALA A 102 -7.54 -3.89 -7.47
CA ALA A 102 -8.84 -3.46 -7.98
C ALA A 102 -8.99 -3.80 -9.48
N GLU A 103 -10.17 -3.59 -10.05
CA GLU A 103 -10.52 -3.97 -11.44
C GLU A 103 -9.77 -3.20 -12.54
N HIS A 104 -8.93 -2.23 -12.18
CA HIS A 104 -8.21 -1.40 -13.13
C HIS A 104 -7.02 -2.16 -13.75
N LYS A 105 -7.18 -2.57 -15.02
CA LYS A 105 -6.21 -3.43 -15.74
C LYS A 105 -4.97 -2.72 -16.29
N ALA A 106 -4.91 -1.39 -16.28
CA ALA A 106 -3.86 -0.63 -16.97
C ALA A 106 -2.98 0.14 -15.99
N LYS A 107 -1.68 0.26 -16.30
CA LYS A 107 -0.70 1.13 -15.60
C LYS A 107 -1.02 2.62 -15.80
N VAL A 108 -2.21 3.03 -15.41
CA VAL A 108 -2.69 4.41 -15.49
C VAL A 108 -2.48 5.04 -14.12
N ILE A 109 -1.95 6.26 -14.13
CA ILE A 109 -1.81 7.06 -12.93
C ILE A 109 -3.18 7.62 -12.55
N MET A 110 -3.75 7.11 -11.47
CA MET A 110 -5.04 7.53 -10.95
C MET A 110 -4.88 8.44 -9.74
N HIS A 111 -5.84 9.32 -9.51
CA HIS A 111 -6.00 9.96 -8.20
C HIS A 111 -6.39 8.91 -7.17
N ASP A 112 -5.79 9.00 -5.99
CA ASP A 112 -6.10 8.17 -4.83
C ASP A 112 -5.89 8.97 -3.54
N PRO A 113 -6.72 10.00 -3.28
CA PRO A 113 -6.56 10.90 -2.14
C PRO A 113 -6.53 10.11 -0.83
N PHE A 114 -5.50 10.34 -0.02
CA PHE A 114 -5.27 9.67 1.27
C PHE A 114 -5.19 8.14 1.19
N ALA A 115 -5.00 7.55 0.01
CA ALA A 115 -5.21 6.11 -0.25
C ALA A 115 -6.62 5.60 0.14
N MET A 116 -7.60 6.51 0.13
CA MET A 116 -8.97 6.28 0.61
C MET A 116 -10.01 6.29 -0.52
N ARG A 117 -9.61 6.41 -1.79
CA ARG A 117 -10.56 6.50 -2.92
C ARG A 117 -11.64 5.41 -2.91
N PRO A 118 -11.32 4.11 -2.71
CA PRO A 118 -12.35 3.07 -2.68
C PRO A 118 -13.02 2.90 -1.31
N PHE A 119 -12.68 3.72 -0.31
CA PHE A 119 -13.02 3.51 1.10
C PHE A 119 -13.74 4.68 1.77
N PHE A 120 -14.03 5.77 1.05
CA PHE A 120 -14.79 6.89 1.61
C PHE A 120 -16.20 6.44 1.99
N GLY A 121 -16.55 6.53 3.28
CA GLY A 121 -17.90 6.25 3.80
C GLY A 121 -18.85 7.46 3.78
N TYR A 122 -18.36 8.63 3.38
CA TYR A 122 -19.12 9.88 3.28
C TYR A 122 -18.46 10.82 2.27
N ASN A 123 -18.97 12.04 2.11
CA ASN A 123 -18.48 13.00 1.13
C ASN A 123 -16.99 13.35 1.33
N PHE A 124 -16.20 13.28 0.25
CA PHE A 124 -14.77 13.57 0.29
C PHE A 124 -14.43 15.03 0.69
N GLY A 125 -15.24 16.01 0.30
CA GLY A 125 -15.04 17.41 0.71
C GLY A 125 -15.22 17.60 2.22
N ASP A 126 -16.19 16.91 2.81
CA ASP A 126 -16.37 16.88 4.26
C ASP A 126 -15.22 16.15 4.95
N TYR A 127 -14.67 15.10 4.32
CA TYR A 127 -13.49 14.38 4.80
C TYR A 127 -12.26 15.30 4.84
N LEU A 128 -12.02 16.10 3.80
CA LEU A 128 -10.96 17.11 3.80
C LEU A 128 -11.18 18.15 4.89
N SER A 129 -12.42 18.64 5.04
CA SER A 129 -12.77 19.62 6.07
C SER A 129 -12.54 19.07 7.48
N HIS A 130 -12.82 17.78 7.68
CA HIS A 130 -12.54 17.08 8.93
C HIS A 130 -11.04 17.04 9.24
N TRP A 131 -10.19 16.67 8.26
CA TRP A 131 -8.73 16.70 8.41
C TRP A 131 -8.20 18.10 8.74
N LEU A 132 -8.67 19.12 8.02
CA LEU A 132 -8.28 20.52 8.29
C LEU A 132 -8.67 20.97 9.70
N SER A 133 -9.79 20.49 10.23
CA SER A 133 -10.25 20.81 11.59
C SER A 133 -9.34 20.25 12.69
N MET A 134 -8.49 19.26 12.40
CA MET A 134 -7.65 18.62 13.42
C MET A 134 -6.58 19.55 13.99
N LYS A 135 -6.11 20.54 13.21
CA LYS A 135 -5.07 21.47 13.69
C LYS A 135 -5.50 22.30 14.91
N SER A 136 -6.80 22.51 15.11
CA SER A 136 -7.31 23.25 16.28
C SER A 136 -7.49 22.38 17.52
N ARG A 137 -7.27 21.06 17.42
CA ARG A 137 -7.50 20.09 18.51
C ARG A 137 -6.25 19.75 19.30
N GLY A 138 -5.08 20.26 18.90
CA GLY A 138 -3.83 20.06 19.62
C GLY A 138 -2.63 19.93 18.70
N LYS A 139 -1.59 19.25 19.20
CA LYS A 139 -0.37 18.97 18.45
C LYS A 139 -0.66 17.96 17.33
N VAL A 140 -0.45 18.39 16.10
CA VAL A 140 -0.58 17.53 14.92
C VAL A 140 0.77 16.89 14.55
N PRO A 141 0.76 15.66 13.98
CA PRO A 141 1.99 15.01 13.52
C PRO A 141 2.56 15.73 12.29
N LYS A 142 3.86 15.53 12.06
CA LYS A 142 4.50 15.96 10.80
C LYS A 142 3.95 15.14 9.64
N ILE A 143 3.75 15.77 8.49
CA ILE A 143 3.31 15.08 7.27
C ILE A 143 4.46 15.02 6.28
N PHE A 144 4.67 13.84 5.70
CA PHE A 144 5.64 13.60 4.65
C PHE A 144 4.95 12.95 3.45
N HIS A 145 5.56 13.07 2.28
CA HIS A 145 5.22 12.26 1.13
C HIS A 145 6.46 11.54 0.62
N VAL A 146 6.32 10.23 0.35
CA VAL A 146 7.40 9.37 -0.12
C VAL A 146 7.09 8.77 -1.49
N ASN A 147 8.13 8.42 -2.24
CA ASN A 147 8.03 7.68 -3.48
C ASN A 147 9.17 6.67 -3.62
N TRP A 148 8.85 5.40 -3.42
CA TRP A 148 9.79 4.28 -3.56
C TRP A 148 9.90 3.74 -4.98
N PHE A 149 9.17 4.34 -5.93
CA PHE A 149 8.93 3.79 -7.26
C PHE A 149 9.32 4.77 -8.37
N VAL A 150 10.36 5.59 -8.14
CA VAL A 150 11.02 6.40 -9.18
C VAL A 150 11.67 5.47 -10.21
#